data_AF-A0A7C2B6D0-F1
#
_entry.id   AF-A0A7C2B6D0-F1
#
_cell.length_a   1.000
_cell.length_b   1.000
_cell.length_c   1.000
_cell.angle_alpha   90.00
_cell.angle_beta   90.00
_cell.angle_gamma   90.00
#
_symmetry.space_group_name_H-M   'P 1'
#
loop_
_entity.id
_entity.type
_entity.pdbx_description
1 polymer ?
#
loop_
_entity_poly.entity_id
_entity_poly.type
_entity_poly.pdbx_seq_one_letter_code
_entity_poly.pdbx_strand_id
1 'polypeptide(L)'
;MTSPPATDPGTGWARLRARLDNPQTWIAIFSIFTVALVALVDTDRTSPGPVSAVHATVEELEGGTNCAACHGGLFGDQDSSCLDCHAVIAEQLEGGTGLHGTIAEDRRSSCAVCHSEHHGLAFSPVNRASFAAAGLGDRDGLDHEPFGFAMEGAHLELDCAACHVNADIEVLPAGETRFLGLDASCVSCHEDAHEGALGSSCADCHDQADFAAPRSADHSRVLDLVGPHAGIDCRSCHGEGEAHSLEALASEASPPAGRRCADCHESPHDPNFLSGVARAV
;
A
#
# COMPACT_ATOMS: atom_id res chain seq x y z
N MET A 1 49.49 -75.72 -39.54
CA MET A 1 48.55 -75.55 -38.42
C MET A 1 49.29 -76.08 -37.20
N THR A 2 49.73 -75.30 -36.23
CA THR A 2 48.98 -74.31 -35.45
C THR A 2 49.94 -73.26 -34.88
N SER A 3 49.51 -71.99 -34.90
CA SER A 3 50.20 -70.88 -34.23
C SER A 3 50.22 -71.09 -32.70
N PRO A 4 51.21 -70.55 -31.98
CA PRO A 4 51.18 -70.55 -30.52
C PRO A 4 50.03 -69.65 -30.00
N PRO A 5 49.44 -69.96 -28.83
CA PRO A 5 48.37 -69.15 -28.27
C PRO A 5 48.92 -67.78 -27.83
N ALA A 6 48.17 -66.73 -28.17
CA ALA A 6 48.43 -65.37 -27.71
C ALA A 6 48.39 -65.33 -26.18
N THR A 7 49.45 -64.85 -25.56
CA THR A 7 49.52 -64.58 -24.12
C THR A 7 48.56 -63.45 -23.76
N ASP A 8 47.71 -63.75 -22.78
CA ASP A 8 46.71 -62.93 -22.09
C ASP A 8 47.08 -61.43 -21.96
N PRO A 9 46.20 -60.48 -22.36
CA PRO A 9 46.46 -59.05 -22.24
C PRO A 9 46.40 -58.60 -20.77
N GLY A 10 47.48 -58.83 -20.02
CA GLY A 10 47.84 -58.16 -18.78
C GLY A 10 46.80 -58.23 -17.68
N THR A 11 47.18 -58.92 -16.59
CA THR A 11 46.51 -58.88 -15.28
C THR A 11 45.94 -57.49 -14.98
N GLY A 12 44.75 -57.39 -14.36
CA GLY A 12 44.09 -56.10 -14.09
C GLY A 12 45.00 -55.04 -13.44
N TRP A 13 46.04 -55.49 -12.73
CA TRP A 13 47.13 -54.69 -12.19
C TRP A 13 47.97 -53.93 -13.22
N ALA A 14 48.31 -54.53 -14.36
CA ALA A 14 49.08 -53.85 -15.42
C ALA A 14 48.27 -52.72 -16.07
N ARG A 15 46.97 -52.94 -16.27
CA ARG A 15 46.05 -51.92 -16.80
C ARG A 15 45.80 -50.80 -15.80
N LEU A 16 45.69 -51.13 -14.51
CA LEU A 16 45.56 -50.15 -13.44
C LEU A 16 46.82 -49.28 -13.32
N ARG A 17 48.00 -49.89 -13.37
CA ARG A 17 49.29 -49.17 -13.32
C ARG A 17 49.44 -48.20 -14.50
N ALA A 18 49.15 -48.65 -15.72
CA ALA A 18 49.20 -47.76 -16.90
C ALA A 18 48.23 -46.58 -16.82
N ARG A 19 47.07 -46.73 -16.15
CA ARG A 19 46.14 -45.62 -15.90
C ARG A 19 46.66 -44.67 -14.82
N LEU A 20 47.32 -45.16 -13.78
CA LEU A 20 47.89 -44.34 -12.71
C LEU A 20 49.18 -43.63 -13.13
N ASP A 21 49.93 -44.18 -14.09
CA ASP A 21 51.12 -43.53 -14.66
C ASP A 21 50.73 -42.44 -15.70
N ASN A 22 49.46 -42.38 -16.14
CA ASN A 22 48.97 -41.34 -17.05
C ASN A 22 48.67 -40.04 -16.27
N PRO A 23 49.35 -38.91 -16.57
CA PRO A 23 49.13 -37.63 -15.90
C PRO A 23 47.69 -37.09 -16.06
N GLN A 24 46.98 -37.46 -17.12
CA GLN A 24 45.58 -37.06 -17.33
C GLN A 24 44.64 -37.64 -16.27
N THR A 25 44.93 -38.84 -15.76
CA THR A 25 44.15 -39.47 -14.69
C THR A 25 44.24 -38.66 -13.39
N TRP A 26 45.45 -38.18 -13.05
CA TRP A 26 45.66 -37.34 -11.88
C TRP A 26 45.00 -35.97 -12.05
N ILE A 27 45.12 -35.34 -13.22
CA ILE A 27 44.41 -34.09 -13.52
C ILE A 27 42.91 -34.28 -13.35
N ALA A 28 42.32 -35.37 -13.86
CA ALA A 28 40.90 -35.65 -13.70
C ALA A 28 40.50 -35.85 -12.23
N ILE A 29 41.30 -36.59 -11.45
CA ILE A 29 41.06 -36.80 -10.01
C ILE A 29 41.15 -35.47 -9.26
N PHE A 30 42.18 -34.66 -9.50
CA PHE A 30 42.34 -33.35 -8.85
C PHE A 30 41.22 -32.39 -9.24
N SER A 31 40.78 -32.38 -10.50
CA SER A 31 39.64 -31.57 -10.94
C SER A 31 38.35 -31.99 -10.26
N ILE A 32 38.05 -33.31 -10.19
CA ILE A 32 36.87 -33.82 -9.49
C ILE A 32 36.93 -33.47 -8.01
N PHE A 33 38.09 -33.67 -7.37
CA PHE A 33 38.30 -33.32 -5.96
C PHE A 33 38.13 -31.83 -5.72
N THR A 34 38.66 -30.97 -6.59
CA THR A 34 38.52 -29.51 -6.47
C THR A 34 37.08 -29.08 -6.62
N VAL A 35 36.35 -29.63 -7.61
CA VAL A 35 34.91 -29.35 -7.78
C VAL A 35 34.12 -29.84 -6.57
N ALA A 36 34.39 -31.03 -6.06
CA ALA A 36 33.74 -31.57 -4.86
C ALA A 36 34.04 -30.71 -3.62
N LEU A 37 35.29 -30.25 -3.46
CA LEU A 37 35.68 -29.37 -2.36
C LEU A 37 35.00 -28.00 -2.47
N VAL A 38 34.94 -27.41 -3.66
CA VAL A 38 34.21 -26.16 -3.89
C VAL A 38 32.73 -26.34 -3.60
N ALA A 39 32.11 -27.43 -4.05
CA ALA A 39 30.72 -27.74 -3.75
C ALA A 39 30.48 -27.92 -2.24
N LEU A 40 31.40 -28.55 -1.51
CA LEU A 40 31.33 -28.70 -0.05
C LEU A 40 31.50 -27.36 0.69
N VAL A 41 32.40 -26.49 0.23
CA VAL A 41 32.58 -25.15 0.82
C VAL A 41 31.39 -24.24 0.50
N ASP A 42 30.79 -24.40 -0.68
CA ASP A 42 29.59 -23.67 -1.10
C ASP A 42 28.37 -24.08 -0.28
N THR A 43 28.24 -25.38 0.08
CA THR A 43 27.17 -25.83 0.99
C THR A 43 27.25 -25.23 2.40
N ASP A 44 28.40 -24.70 2.81
CA ASP A 44 28.58 -24.02 4.11
C ASP A 44 28.27 -22.50 4.05
N ARG A 45 28.10 -21.91 2.86
CA ARG A 45 27.66 -20.50 2.70
C ARG A 45 26.14 -20.43 2.57
N THR A 46 25.46 -20.50 3.71
CA THR A 46 24.00 -20.57 3.77
C THR A 46 23.28 -19.22 3.66
N SER A 47 23.97 -18.09 3.83
CA SER A 47 23.33 -16.76 3.77
C SER A 47 24.27 -15.64 3.31
N PRO A 48 23.82 -14.69 2.47
CA PRO A 48 24.58 -13.49 2.10
C PRO A 48 24.90 -12.57 3.28
N GLY A 49 24.17 -12.70 4.39
CA GLY A 49 24.27 -11.87 5.58
C GLY A 49 23.01 -11.98 6.45
N PRO A 50 23.06 -11.48 7.70
CA PRO A 50 21.89 -11.49 8.57
C PRO A 50 20.73 -10.70 7.95
N VAL A 51 19.51 -11.16 8.21
CA VAL A 51 18.29 -10.43 7.82
C VAL A 51 18.05 -9.22 8.73
N SER A 52 17.14 -8.34 8.32
CA SER A 52 16.67 -7.18 9.08
C SER A 52 16.06 -7.59 10.43
N ALA A 53 16.01 -6.66 11.39
CA ALA A 53 15.46 -6.94 12.71
C ALA A 53 14.00 -7.41 12.64
N VAL A 54 13.19 -6.89 11.70
CA VAL A 54 11.79 -7.26 11.52
C VAL A 54 11.61 -8.70 11.05
N HIS A 55 12.41 -9.18 10.11
CA HIS A 55 12.33 -10.58 9.68
C HIS A 55 13.02 -11.52 10.66
N ALA A 56 14.01 -11.05 11.41
CA ALA A 56 14.64 -11.84 12.47
C ALA A 56 13.68 -12.18 13.62
N THR A 57 12.55 -11.48 13.77
CA THR A 57 11.52 -11.87 14.76
C THR A 57 10.66 -13.05 14.33
N VAL A 58 10.73 -13.45 13.05
CA VAL A 58 10.01 -14.62 12.53
C VAL A 58 10.90 -15.84 12.73
N GLU A 59 10.47 -16.77 13.57
CA GLU A 59 11.25 -17.97 13.95
C GLU A 59 11.74 -18.77 12.72
N GLU A 60 10.91 -18.87 11.67
CA GLU A 60 11.24 -19.59 10.44
C GLU A 60 12.33 -18.91 9.58
N LEU A 61 12.58 -17.62 9.82
CA LEU A 61 13.53 -16.78 9.09
C LEU A 61 14.75 -16.41 9.95
N GLU A 62 14.72 -16.70 11.25
CA GLU A 62 15.81 -16.41 12.17
C GLU A 62 17.11 -17.09 11.71
N GLY A 63 18.21 -16.35 11.72
CA GLY A 63 19.51 -16.84 11.25
C GLY A 63 19.66 -16.91 9.72
N GLY A 64 18.60 -16.64 8.94
CA GLY A 64 18.67 -16.47 7.49
C GLY A 64 19.06 -17.72 6.71
N THR A 65 18.82 -18.92 7.24
CA THR A 65 19.23 -20.20 6.63
C THR A 65 18.12 -20.87 5.82
N ASN A 66 16.86 -20.46 5.98
CA ASN A 66 15.73 -20.99 5.23
C ASN A 66 15.50 -20.19 3.94
N CYS A 67 16.44 -20.25 3.00
CA CYS A 67 16.41 -19.43 1.79
C CYS A 67 15.14 -19.63 0.95
N ALA A 68 14.58 -20.84 0.95
CA ALA A 68 13.39 -21.19 0.20
C ALA A 68 12.14 -20.44 0.67
N ALA A 69 12.10 -20.00 1.94
CA ALA A 69 10.97 -19.24 2.48
C ALA A 69 10.81 -17.86 1.83
N CYS A 70 11.89 -17.27 1.30
CA CYS A 70 11.85 -15.95 0.64
C CYS A 70 12.15 -16.03 -0.86
N HIS A 71 12.73 -17.12 -1.36
CA HIS A 71 13.12 -17.26 -2.77
C HIS A 71 12.24 -18.25 -3.55
N GLY A 72 11.18 -18.80 -2.95
CA GLY A 72 10.25 -19.72 -3.61
C GLY A 72 10.77 -21.14 -3.84
N GLY A 73 12.01 -21.44 -3.45
CA GLY A 73 12.60 -22.77 -3.60
C GLY A 73 12.76 -23.20 -5.06
N LEU A 74 12.51 -24.48 -5.37
CA LEU A 74 12.76 -25.04 -6.71
C LEU A 74 11.70 -24.69 -7.76
N PHE A 75 10.48 -24.35 -7.33
CA PHE A 75 9.33 -24.17 -8.22
C PHE A 75 8.53 -22.88 -7.99
N GLY A 76 8.85 -22.13 -6.94
CA GLY A 76 8.24 -20.84 -6.64
C GLY A 76 9.11 -19.67 -7.08
N ASP A 77 8.59 -18.48 -6.84
CA ASP A 77 9.27 -17.21 -7.04
C ASP A 77 9.31 -16.41 -5.73
N GLN A 78 10.17 -15.40 -5.70
CA GLN A 78 10.38 -14.58 -4.51
C GLN A 78 9.18 -13.68 -4.21
N ASP A 79 8.54 -13.11 -5.22
CA ASP A 79 7.47 -12.14 -5.01
C ASP A 79 6.24 -12.84 -4.41
N SER A 80 5.86 -14.03 -4.91
CA SER A 80 4.80 -14.84 -4.31
C SER A 80 5.12 -15.24 -2.87
N SER A 81 6.37 -15.63 -2.59
CA SER A 81 6.81 -15.98 -1.22
C SER A 81 6.69 -14.79 -0.26
N CYS A 82 6.98 -13.57 -0.71
CA CYS A 82 6.76 -12.36 0.10
C CYS A 82 5.26 -12.15 0.40
N LEU A 83 4.40 -12.34 -0.60
CA LEU A 83 2.95 -12.10 -0.47
C LEU A 83 2.24 -13.13 0.42
N ASP A 84 2.77 -14.35 0.55
CA ASP A 84 2.25 -15.37 1.46
C ASP A 84 2.21 -14.88 2.93
N CYS A 85 3.20 -14.09 3.34
CA CYS A 85 3.22 -13.46 4.67
C CYS A 85 2.65 -12.03 4.65
N HIS A 86 2.82 -11.29 3.55
CA HIS A 86 2.34 -9.91 3.40
C HIS A 86 0.97 -9.83 2.70
N ALA A 87 -0.02 -10.58 3.20
CA ALA A 87 -1.35 -10.69 2.60
C ALA A 87 -2.05 -9.33 2.35
N VAL A 88 -1.89 -8.36 3.26
CA VAL A 88 -2.46 -7.00 3.09
C VAL A 88 -1.88 -6.29 1.86
N ILE A 89 -0.60 -6.54 1.55
CA ILE A 89 0.03 -5.98 0.34
C ILE A 89 -0.46 -6.73 -0.90
N ALA A 90 -0.67 -8.04 -0.81
CA ALA A 90 -1.27 -8.83 -1.90
C ALA A 90 -2.65 -8.27 -2.27
N GLU A 91 -3.50 -7.99 -1.28
CA GLU A 91 -4.81 -7.38 -1.48
C GLU A 91 -4.73 -6.00 -2.15
N GLN A 92 -3.75 -5.16 -1.78
CA GLN A 92 -3.53 -3.86 -2.45
C GLN A 92 -3.14 -4.04 -3.92
N LEU A 93 -2.24 -4.96 -4.22
CA LEU A 93 -1.79 -5.23 -5.58
C LEU A 93 -2.92 -5.78 -6.46
N GLU A 94 -3.74 -6.70 -5.92
CA GLU A 94 -4.89 -7.27 -6.62
C GLU A 94 -6.02 -6.25 -6.82
N GLY A 95 -6.28 -5.43 -5.81
CA GLY A 95 -7.34 -4.42 -5.81
C GLY A 95 -6.98 -3.14 -6.55
N GLY A 96 -5.69 -2.90 -6.84
CA GLY A 96 -5.21 -1.62 -7.36
C GLY A 96 -5.43 -0.47 -6.36
N THR A 97 -5.42 -0.78 -5.06
CA THR A 97 -5.71 0.18 -3.98
C THR A 97 -4.48 0.42 -3.10
N GLY A 98 -4.54 1.48 -2.29
CA GLY A 98 -3.46 1.85 -1.38
C GLY A 98 -2.16 2.21 -2.10
N LEU A 99 -1.06 2.20 -1.35
CA LEU A 99 0.25 2.58 -1.87
C LEU A 99 0.72 1.60 -2.96
N HIS A 100 0.68 0.29 -2.69
CA HIS A 100 1.28 -0.69 -3.59
C HIS A 100 0.46 -0.89 -4.87
N GLY A 101 -0.88 -0.86 -4.78
CA GLY A 101 -1.75 -1.01 -5.94
C GLY A 101 -1.70 0.17 -6.92
N THR A 102 -1.29 1.35 -6.46
CA THR A 102 -1.24 2.58 -7.27
C THR A 102 0.14 2.89 -7.86
N ILE A 103 1.20 2.17 -7.45
CA ILE A 103 2.52 2.26 -8.08
C ILE A 103 2.41 1.86 -9.55
N ALA A 104 3.12 2.59 -10.42
CA ALA A 104 3.15 2.30 -11.86
C ALA A 104 3.62 0.86 -12.14
N GLU A 105 2.94 0.17 -13.06
CA GLU A 105 3.20 -1.24 -13.39
C GLU A 105 4.66 -1.50 -13.77
N ASP A 106 5.29 -0.58 -14.51
CA ASP A 106 6.70 -0.69 -14.91
C ASP A 106 7.69 -0.60 -13.74
N ARG A 107 7.25 -0.08 -12.60
CA ARG A 107 8.01 -0.04 -11.34
C ARG A 107 7.67 -1.21 -10.42
N ARG A 108 6.54 -1.90 -10.62
CA ARG A 108 6.14 -3.12 -9.89
C ARG A 108 6.81 -4.37 -10.46
N SER A 109 8.15 -4.36 -10.52
CA SER A 109 8.93 -5.44 -11.15
C SER A 109 9.26 -6.61 -10.23
N SER A 110 9.76 -6.32 -9.02
CA SER A 110 9.97 -7.29 -7.93
C SER A 110 10.07 -6.57 -6.59
N CYS A 111 9.59 -7.20 -5.52
CA CYS A 111 9.59 -6.64 -4.17
C CYS A 111 11.00 -6.25 -3.72
N ALA A 112 12.01 -7.08 -4.02
CA ALA A 112 13.39 -6.91 -3.57
C ALA A 112 14.11 -5.71 -4.19
N VAL A 113 13.60 -5.15 -5.29
CA VAL A 113 14.17 -3.94 -5.91
C VAL A 113 13.99 -2.73 -5.01
N CYS A 114 12.85 -2.65 -4.31
CA CYS A 114 12.54 -1.58 -3.37
C CYS A 114 12.87 -2.01 -1.93
N HIS A 115 12.52 -3.24 -1.56
CA HIS A 115 12.65 -3.79 -0.22
C HIS A 115 13.78 -4.82 -0.18
N SER A 116 15.02 -4.34 -0.12
CA SER A 116 16.17 -5.23 -0.05
C SER A 116 16.28 -5.91 1.32
N GLU A 117 17.05 -6.99 1.38
CA GLU A 117 17.27 -7.77 2.59
C GLU A 117 18.73 -8.27 2.63
N HIS A 118 19.13 -8.94 3.72
CA HIS A 118 20.49 -9.40 4.03
C HIS A 118 21.49 -8.29 4.37
N HIS A 119 20.98 -7.14 4.81
CA HIS A 119 21.80 -5.99 5.20
C HIS A 119 22.02 -5.89 6.72
N GLY A 120 21.51 -6.87 7.47
CA GLY A 120 21.66 -7.00 8.91
C GLY A 120 20.61 -6.27 9.73
N LEU A 121 20.68 -6.48 11.04
CA LEU A 121 19.61 -6.11 11.97
C LEU A 121 19.27 -4.61 11.98
N ALA A 122 20.26 -3.75 11.73
CA ALA A 122 20.07 -2.28 11.70
C ALA A 122 19.50 -1.76 10.38
N PHE A 123 19.27 -2.64 9.40
CA PHE A 123 18.70 -2.25 8.12
C PHE A 123 17.18 -2.26 8.17
N SER A 124 16.56 -1.21 7.64
CA SER A 124 15.11 -1.12 7.46
C SER A 124 14.75 -1.34 5.99
N PRO A 125 14.00 -2.39 5.64
CA PRO A 125 13.57 -2.65 4.26
C PRO A 125 12.64 -1.56 3.69
N VAL A 126 11.95 -0.82 4.55
CA VAL A 126 11.10 0.31 4.16
C VAL A 126 11.83 1.60 4.55
N ASN A 127 12.44 2.26 3.56
CA ASN A 127 13.30 3.42 3.78
C ASN A 127 13.21 4.39 2.59
N ARG A 128 13.86 5.55 2.67
CA ARG A 128 13.85 6.54 1.59
C ARG A 128 14.16 5.96 0.21
N ALA A 129 15.09 5.01 0.09
CA ALA A 129 15.45 4.42 -1.20
C ALA A 129 14.30 3.56 -1.77
N SER A 130 13.54 2.86 -0.93
CA SER A 130 12.36 2.11 -1.37
C SER A 130 11.28 3.04 -1.94
N PHE A 131 11.04 4.19 -1.29
CA PHE A 131 10.11 5.22 -1.79
C PHE A 131 10.60 5.87 -3.08
N ALA A 132 11.90 6.16 -3.17
CA ALA A 132 12.50 6.71 -4.37
C ALA A 132 12.39 5.73 -5.56
N ALA A 133 12.61 4.44 -5.34
CA ALA A 133 12.45 3.40 -6.35
C ALA A 133 10.99 3.25 -6.83
N ALA A 134 10.01 3.45 -5.94
CA ALA A 134 8.59 3.53 -6.29
C ALA A 134 8.22 4.82 -7.06
N GLY A 135 9.10 5.82 -7.10
CA GLY A 135 8.86 7.12 -7.73
C GLY A 135 8.14 8.13 -6.84
N LEU A 136 8.13 7.90 -5.52
CA LEU A 136 7.40 8.70 -4.53
C LEU A 136 8.31 9.64 -3.72
N GLY A 137 9.63 9.56 -3.90
CA GLY A 137 10.58 10.41 -3.20
C GLY A 137 10.89 9.92 -1.78
N ASP A 138 10.29 10.55 -0.77
CA ASP A 138 10.49 10.24 0.66
C ASP A 138 9.14 10.14 1.39
N ARG A 139 9.11 9.39 2.49
CA ARG A 139 7.94 9.19 3.35
C ARG A 139 7.40 10.51 3.89
N ASP A 140 8.29 11.39 4.35
CA ASP A 140 7.91 12.61 5.09
C ASP A 140 7.19 13.67 4.22
N GLY A 141 7.07 13.44 2.91
CA GLY A 141 6.30 14.28 1.98
C GLY A 141 5.30 13.47 1.15
N LEU A 142 4.90 12.29 1.61
CA LEU A 142 4.00 11.42 0.87
C LEU A 142 2.58 11.99 0.84
N ASP A 143 2.12 12.33 -0.36
CA ASP A 143 0.74 12.75 -0.61
C ASP A 143 -0.21 11.54 -0.56
N HIS A 144 -1.31 11.66 0.17
CA HIS A 144 -2.31 10.62 0.37
C HIS A 144 -3.47 10.70 -0.64
N GLU A 145 -3.61 11.81 -1.37
CA GLU A 145 -4.66 12.00 -2.39
C GLU A 145 -4.67 10.84 -3.42
N PRO A 146 -3.52 10.39 -3.98
CA PRO A 146 -3.51 9.29 -4.94
C PRO A 146 -4.02 7.95 -4.37
N PHE A 147 -4.06 7.82 -3.04
CA PHE A 147 -4.49 6.62 -2.32
C PHE A 147 -5.90 6.75 -1.75
N GLY A 148 -6.63 7.81 -2.12
CA GLY A 148 -8.04 8.00 -1.75
C GLY A 148 -8.27 8.82 -0.49
N PHE A 149 -7.25 9.52 0.02
CA PHE A 149 -7.39 10.41 1.17
C PHE A 149 -6.73 11.77 0.92
N ALA A 150 -7.50 12.72 0.42
CA ALA A 150 -7.02 14.08 0.19
C ALA A 150 -7.01 14.87 1.50
N MET A 151 -5.82 15.26 1.95
CA MET A 151 -5.64 16.11 3.12
C MET A 151 -5.52 17.58 2.72
N GLU A 152 -6.23 18.45 3.42
CA GLU A 152 -6.21 19.89 3.24
C GLU A 152 -6.24 20.59 4.61
N GLY A 153 -6.00 21.90 4.62
CA GLY A 153 -6.16 22.72 5.82
C GLY A 153 -5.36 22.22 7.01
N ALA A 154 -6.02 22.04 8.15
CA ALA A 154 -5.38 21.69 9.41
C ALA A 154 -4.71 20.30 9.39
N HIS A 155 -5.17 19.37 8.56
CA HIS A 155 -4.56 18.03 8.46
C HIS A 155 -3.12 18.07 7.92
N LEU A 156 -2.78 19.09 7.12
CA LEU A 156 -1.43 19.24 6.55
C LEU A 156 -0.38 19.64 7.58
N GLU A 157 -0.78 20.04 8.79
CA GLU A 157 0.11 20.41 9.89
C GLU A 157 0.37 19.24 10.86
N LEU A 158 -0.25 18.07 10.63
CA LEU A 158 -0.13 16.91 11.50
C LEU A 158 1.13 16.09 11.19
N ASP A 159 1.80 15.64 12.25
CA ASP A 159 2.84 14.61 12.14
C ASP A 159 2.22 13.25 11.78
N CYS A 160 2.97 12.39 11.09
CA CYS A 160 2.50 11.05 10.69
C CYS A 160 1.94 10.25 11.88
N ALA A 161 2.58 10.36 13.05
CA ALA A 161 2.20 9.65 14.28
C ALA A 161 0.86 10.10 14.88
N ALA A 162 0.32 11.26 14.47
CA ALA A 162 -0.99 11.72 14.91
C ALA A 162 -2.12 10.79 14.44
N CYS A 163 -1.96 10.18 13.27
CA CYS A 163 -2.90 9.20 12.70
C CYS A 163 -2.30 7.79 12.73
N HIS A 164 -1.05 7.63 12.28
CA HIS A 164 -0.34 6.37 12.24
C HIS A 164 0.45 6.16 13.52
N VAL A 165 -0.21 5.69 14.59
CA VAL A 165 0.36 5.58 15.95
C VAL A 165 1.71 4.85 16.02
N ASN A 166 1.95 3.93 15.09
CA ASN A 166 3.17 3.12 15.00
C ASN A 166 4.19 3.64 13.96
N ALA A 167 4.01 4.84 13.41
CA ALA A 167 4.77 5.40 12.28
C ALA A 167 6.30 5.30 12.43
N ASP A 168 6.80 5.44 13.65
CA ASP A 168 8.23 5.53 13.96
C ASP A 168 8.75 4.31 14.75
N ILE A 169 7.92 3.26 14.91
CA ILE A 169 8.34 2.03 15.57
C ILE A 169 9.07 1.14 14.58
N GLU A 170 10.36 0.88 14.82
CA GLU A 170 11.23 0.08 13.93
C GLU A 170 10.73 -1.36 13.74
N VAL A 171 10.43 -2.06 14.84
CA VAL A 171 9.88 -3.42 14.85
C VAL A 171 8.51 -3.40 15.50
N LEU A 172 7.48 -3.66 14.70
CA LEU A 172 6.09 -3.66 15.17
C LEU A 172 5.83 -4.85 16.10
N PRO A 173 4.97 -4.68 17.12
CA PRO A 173 4.39 -5.82 17.83
C PRO A 173 3.61 -6.71 16.86
N ALA A 174 3.53 -8.01 17.19
CA ALA A 174 2.77 -8.96 16.37
C ALA A 174 1.29 -8.55 16.26
N GLY A 175 0.79 -8.49 15.03
CA GLY A 175 -0.60 -8.10 14.73
C GLY A 175 -0.84 -6.60 14.55
N GLU A 176 0.17 -5.75 14.79
CA GLU A 176 0.06 -4.30 14.59
C GLU A 176 0.45 -3.90 13.17
N THR A 177 -0.14 -2.81 12.68
CA THR A 177 0.22 -2.19 11.40
C THR A 177 0.88 -0.83 11.61
N ARG A 178 1.71 -0.41 10.63
CA ARG A 178 2.31 0.93 10.63
C ARG A 178 1.45 1.92 9.83
N PHE A 179 1.43 1.78 8.51
CA PHE A 179 0.76 2.70 7.57
C PHE A 179 -0.43 2.06 6.85
N LEU A 180 -0.90 0.90 7.31
CA LEU A 180 -1.93 0.11 6.64
C LEU A 180 -3.18 0.03 7.52
N GLY A 181 -4.35 0.08 6.89
CA GLY A 181 -5.62 -0.24 7.53
C GLY A 181 -6.31 0.92 8.27
N LEU A 182 -5.87 2.17 8.08
CA LEU A 182 -6.66 3.31 8.54
C LEU A 182 -7.83 3.58 7.59
N ASP A 183 -9.01 3.78 8.17
CA ASP A 183 -10.21 4.16 7.45
C ASP A 183 -10.21 5.67 7.18
N ALA A 184 -10.43 6.06 5.93
CA ALA A 184 -10.34 7.43 5.45
C ALA A 184 -11.63 8.26 5.71
N SER A 185 -12.66 7.69 6.33
CA SER A 185 -13.87 8.44 6.69
C SER A 185 -13.59 9.41 7.82
N CYS A 186 -14.25 10.58 7.80
CA CYS A 186 -14.06 11.60 8.83
C CYS A 186 -14.36 11.04 10.24
N VAL A 187 -15.36 10.17 10.34
CA VAL A 187 -15.83 9.58 11.60
C VAL A 187 -14.90 8.51 12.18
N SER A 188 -13.90 8.06 11.41
CA SER A 188 -12.89 7.13 11.94
C SER A 188 -12.01 7.79 13.01
N CYS A 189 -11.88 9.12 12.95
CA CYS A 189 -11.03 9.92 13.83
C CYS A 189 -11.81 11.02 14.57
N HIS A 190 -12.85 11.59 13.94
CA HIS A 190 -13.65 12.66 14.51
C HIS A 190 -14.97 12.14 15.05
N GLU A 191 -15.39 12.66 16.20
CA GLU A 191 -16.71 12.38 16.75
C GLU A 191 -17.79 13.08 15.91
N ASP A 192 -18.82 12.35 15.52
CA ASP A 192 -19.97 12.91 14.84
C ASP A 192 -20.90 13.64 15.83
N ALA A 193 -20.81 14.98 15.84
CA ALA A 193 -21.66 15.84 16.66
C ALA A 193 -23.15 15.80 16.26
N HIS A 194 -23.49 15.19 15.11
CA HIS A 194 -24.86 15.02 14.65
C HIS A 194 -25.47 13.68 15.03
N GLU A 195 -24.74 12.81 15.74
CA GLU A 195 -25.22 11.51 16.21
C GLU A 195 -25.79 10.63 15.08
N GLY A 196 -25.22 10.72 13.87
CA GLY A 196 -25.62 10.00 12.67
C GLY A 196 -26.83 10.58 11.93
N ALA A 197 -27.44 11.68 12.41
CA ALA A 197 -28.65 12.25 11.81
C ALA A 197 -28.43 12.81 10.39
N LEU A 198 -27.20 13.19 10.06
CA LEU A 198 -26.83 13.79 8.77
C LEU A 198 -25.98 12.85 7.88
N GLY A 199 -25.91 11.56 8.21
CA GLY A 199 -25.10 10.61 7.45
C GLY A 199 -23.59 10.86 7.58
N SER A 200 -22.81 10.36 6.61
CA SER A 200 -21.34 10.34 6.65
C SER A 200 -20.65 11.30 5.67
N SER A 201 -21.42 12.07 4.90
CA SER A 201 -20.90 13.00 3.89
C SER A 201 -20.51 14.34 4.52
N CYS A 202 -19.59 14.31 5.48
CA CYS A 202 -19.20 15.51 6.25
C CYS A 202 -18.73 16.65 5.34
N ALA A 203 -18.07 16.31 4.22
CA ALA A 203 -17.51 17.26 3.25
C ALA A 203 -18.56 18.10 2.49
N ASP A 204 -19.84 17.73 2.55
CA ASP A 204 -20.92 18.51 1.92
C ASP A 204 -21.19 19.82 2.66
N CYS A 205 -20.86 19.83 3.96
CA CYS A 205 -21.12 20.93 4.89
C CYS A 205 -19.86 21.43 5.60
N HIS A 206 -18.85 20.60 5.80
CA HIS A 206 -17.65 20.93 6.55
C HIS A 206 -16.42 20.88 5.65
N ASP A 207 -15.45 21.75 5.89
CA ASP A 207 -14.15 21.69 5.24
C ASP A 207 -13.03 21.41 6.24
N GLN A 208 -11.85 21.09 5.70
CA GLN A 208 -10.68 20.71 6.51
C GLN A 208 -9.89 21.93 7.04
N ALA A 209 -10.23 23.15 6.60
CA ALA A 209 -9.55 24.37 7.03
C ALA A 209 -10.19 24.97 8.30
N ASP A 210 -11.52 24.98 8.37
CA ASP A 210 -12.30 25.40 9.53
C ASP A 210 -13.56 24.51 9.67
N PHE A 211 -13.37 23.31 10.22
CA PHE A 211 -14.44 22.33 10.38
C PHE A 211 -15.60 22.86 11.24
N ALA A 212 -15.36 23.79 12.16
CA ALA A 212 -16.39 24.33 13.04
C ALA A 212 -17.33 25.32 12.34
N ALA A 213 -16.97 25.82 11.16
CA ALA A 213 -17.73 26.80 10.39
C ALA A 213 -18.37 26.12 9.16
N PRO A 214 -19.54 25.48 9.29
CA PRO A 214 -20.14 24.76 8.18
C PRO A 214 -20.53 25.71 7.05
N ARG A 215 -20.29 25.27 5.81
CA ARG A 215 -20.70 25.91 4.57
C ARG A 215 -21.18 24.84 3.60
N SER A 216 -22.29 25.09 2.92
CA SER A 216 -22.71 24.20 1.84
C SER A 216 -21.72 24.28 0.68
N ALA A 217 -21.28 23.12 0.19
CA ALA A 217 -20.46 23.03 -1.02
C ALA A 217 -21.20 23.55 -2.29
N ASP A 218 -22.54 23.50 -2.29
CA ASP A 218 -23.36 23.71 -3.49
C ASP A 218 -24.26 24.95 -3.48
N HIS A 219 -24.37 25.69 -2.36
CA HIS A 219 -25.24 26.87 -2.31
C HIS A 219 -24.94 27.88 -3.43
N SER A 220 -23.68 28.10 -3.81
CA SER A 220 -23.35 29.01 -4.93
C SER A 220 -24.00 28.63 -6.28
N ARG A 221 -24.35 27.35 -6.48
CA ARG A 221 -25.01 26.82 -7.69
C ARG A 221 -26.53 26.88 -7.60
N VAL A 222 -27.08 26.84 -6.39
CA VAL A 222 -28.53 26.76 -6.13
C VAL A 222 -29.10 28.12 -5.71
N LEU A 223 -28.50 28.73 -4.70
CA LEU A 223 -28.86 30.03 -4.14
C LEU A 223 -27.63 30.69 -3.51
N ASP A 224 -27.05 31.66 -4.21
CA ASP A 224 -25.89 32.38 -3.72
C ASP A 224 -26.23 33.22 -2.47
N LEU A 225 -25.69 32.82 -1.32
CA LEU A 225 -25.96 33.44 -0.02
C LEU A 225 -25.10 34.69 0.15
N VAL A 226 -25.56 35.80 -0.44
CA VAL A 226 -24.87 37.09 -0.39
C VAL A 226 -25.65 38.13 0.40
N GLY A 227 -24.94 39.19 0.83
CA GLY A 227 -25.54 40.32 1.55
C GLY A 227 -26.17 39.85 2.87
N PRO A 228 -27.45 40.21 3.15
CA PRO A 228 -28.14 39.79 4.38
C PRO A 228 -28.24 38.26 4.58
N HIS A 229 -28.11 37.45 3.53
CA HIS A 229 -28.16 35.99 3.63
C HIS A 229 -26.81 35.34 3.94
N ALA A 230 -25.70 36.08 3.85
CA ALA A 230 -24.35 35.51 3.92
C ALA A 230 -23.96 34.88 5.27
N GLY A 231 -24.71 35.16 6.33
CA GLY A 231 -24.46 34.61 7.67
C GLY A 231 -25.71 34.06 8.33
N ILE A 232 -26.73 33.70 7.54
CA ILE A 232 -27.94 33.08 8.09
C ILE A 232 -27.64 31.64 8.51
N ASP A 233 -28.17 31.22 9.65
CA ASP A 233 -28.04 29.84 10.11
C ASP A 233 -28.78 28.90 9.16
N CYS A 234 -28.17 27.75 8.84
CA CYS A 234 -28.72 26.76 7.94
C CYS A 234 -30.17 26.37 8.31
N ARG A 235 -30.46 26.18 9.60
CA ARG A 235 -31.78 25.77 10.09
C ARG A 235 -32.85 26.84 9.92
N SER A 236 -32.46 28.11 9.71
CA SER A 236 -33.41 29.18 9.39
C SER A 236 -34.18 28.88 8.10
N CYS A 237 -33.55 28.13 7.19
CA CYS A 237 -34.19 27.61 6.00
C CYS A 237 -34.45 26.10 6.16
N HIS A 238 -33.43 25.31 6.49
CA HIS A 238 -33.46 23.85 6.53
C HIS A 238 -34.02 23.28 7.86
N GLY A 239 -35.24 23.70 8.20
CA GLY A 239 -35.93 23.31 9.44
C GLY A 239 -36.22 21.81 9.53
N GLU A 240 -36.23 21.29 10.75
CA GLU A 240 -36.49 19.87 11.03
C GLU A 240 -37.88 19.42 10.57
N GLY A 241 -37.98 18.18 10.06
CA GLY A 241 -39.26 17.58 9.68
C GLY A 241 -39.92 18.18 8.42
N GLU A 242 -39.27 19.14 7.76
CA GLU A 242 -39.72 19.69 6.49
C GLU A 242 -39.12 18.92 5.30
N ALA A 243 -39.74 19.07 4.13
CA ALA A 243 -39.23 18.47 2.89
C ALA A 243 -37.82 18.98 2.50
N HIS A 244 -37.39 20.12 3.04
CA HIS A 244 -36.09 20.75 2.80
C HIS A 244 -35.21 20.80 4.05
N SER A 245 -35.40 19.87 4.99
CA SER A 245 -34.55 19.73 6.16
C SER A 245 -33.13 19.27 5.79
N LEU A 246 -32.16 19.48 6.69
CA LEU A 246 -30.78 19.02 6.49
C LEU A 246 -30.71 17.48 6.39
N GLU A 247 -31.52 16.78 7.19
CA GLU A 247 -31.62 15.31 7.18
C GLU A 247 -32.18 14.81 5.84
N ALA A 248 -33.19 15.51 5.29
CA ALA A 248 -33.75 15.17 3.99
C ALA A 248 -32.71 15.33 2.88
N LEU A 249 -31.90 16.41 2.93
CA LEU A 249 -30.82 16.65 1.97
C LEU A 249 -29.72 15.60 2.09
N ALA A 250 -29.30 15.26 3.32
CA ALA A 250 -28.28 14.25 3.58
C ALA A 250 -28.71 12.82 3.20
N SER A 251 -30.03 12.55 3.11
CA SER A 251 -30.54 11.21 2.85
C SER A 251 -30.51 10.76 1.39
N GLU A 252 -30.04 11.61 0.44
CA GLU A 252 -29.85 11.33 -1.01
C GLU A 252 -31.10 10.83 -1.78
N ALA A 253 -32.24 10.60 -1.12
CA ALA A 253 -33.37 9.87 -1.70
C ALA A 253 -34.12 10.66 -2.78
N SER A 254 -34.07 12.00 -2.72
CA SER A 254 -34.41 12.97 -3.78
C SER A 254 -34.34 14.37 -3.17
N PRO A 255 -33.31 15.18 -3.48
CA PRO A 255 -33.26 16.53 -2.93
C PRO A 255 -34.49 17.31 -3.40
N PRO A 256 -35.20 17.99 -2.48
CA PRO A 256 -36.32 18.85 -2.84
C PRO A 256 -35.90 19.93 -3.83
N ALA A 257 -36.85 20.41 -4.62
CA ALA A 257 -36.61 21.56 -5.50
C ALA A 257 -36.07 22.76 -4.71
N GLY A 258 -35.14 23.49 -5.32
CA GLY A 258 -34.57 24.70 -4.72
C GLY A 258 -35.65 25.71 -4.35
N ARG A 259 -35.46 26.41 -3.23
CA ARG A 259 -36.34 27.51 -2.83
C ARG A 259 -36.11 28.73 -3.70
N ARG A 260 -37.19 29.44 -3.99
CA ARG A 260 -37.22 30.71 -4.72
C ARG A 260 -37.40 31.87 -3.75
N CYS A 261 -37.02 33.07 -4.17
CA CYS A 261 -37.15 34.28 -3.36
C CYS A 261 -38.58 34.49 -2.82
N ALA A 262 -39.58 34.18 -3.66
CA ALA A 262 -41.00 34.32 -3.32
C ALA A 262 -41.51 33.30 -2.30
N ASP A 263 -40.75 32.24 -2.01
CA ASP A 263 -41.12 31.25 -0.99
C ASP A 263 -40.89 31.79 0.43
N CYS A 264 -40.12 32.88 0.58
CA CYS A 264 -39.82 33.51 1.87
C CYS A 264 -40.09 35.02 1.91
N HIS A 265 -40.12 35.69 0.75
CA HIS A 265 -40.40 37.12 0.66
C HIS A 265 -41.67 37.38 -0.12
N GLU A 266 -42.45 38.37 0.35
CA GLU A 266 -43.58 38.88 -0.41
C GLU A 266 -43.06 39.58 -1.67
N SER A 267 -43.46 39.07 -2.83
CA SER A 267 -43.09 39.65 -4.11
C SER A 267 -44.01 40.84 -4.41
N PRO A 268 -43.47 42.03 -4.73
CA PRO A 268 -44.27 43.15 -5.19
C PRO A 268 -44.75 42.97 -6.65
N HIS A 269 -44.35 41.89 -7.32
CA HIS A 269 -44.72 41.59 -8.70
C HIS A 269 -45.96 40.68 -8.80
N ASP A 270 -46.77 40.91 -9.84
CA ASP A 270 -47.96 40.13 -10.16
C ASP A 270 -47.64 38.62 -10.37
N PRO A 271 -48.53 37.68 -9.97
CA PRO A 271 -48.30 36.24 -10.13
C PRO A 271 -48.03 35.78 -11.56
N ASN A 272 -48.55 36.49 -12.58
CA ASN A 272 -48.27 36.19 -13.99
C ASN A 272 -46.81 36.53 -14.38
N PHE A 273 -46.18 37.48 -13.67
CA PHE A 273 -44.76 37.79 -13.85
C PHE A 273 -43.88 36.69 -13.25
N LEU A 274 -44.24 36.17 -12.06
CA LEU A 274 -43.47 35.12 -11.38
C LEU A 274 -43.48 33.77 -12.10
N SER A 275 -44.53 33.48 -12.87
CA SER A 275 -44.66 32.23 -13.64
C SER A 275 -43.85 32.25 -14.95
N GLY A 276 -43.41 33.43 -15.42
CA GLY A 276 -42.62 33.59 -16.65
C GLY A 276 -41.09 33.47 -16.47
N VAL A 277 -40.58 33.68 -15.25
CA VAL A 277 -39.13 33.68 -14.93
C VAL A 277 -38.66 32.40 -14.24
N ALA A 278 -39.57 31.51 -13.84
CA ALA A 278 -39.25 30.28 -13.10
C ALA A 278 -38.66 29.13 -13.94
N ARG A 279 -38.19 29.41 -15.16
CA ARG A 279 -37.53 28.42 -16.05
C ARG A 279 -36.29 29.01 -16.73
N ALA A 280 -35.30 29.34 -15.93
CA ALA A 280 -33.88 29.41 -16.30
C ALA A 280 -33.16 29.34 -14.95
N VAL A 281 -32.44 28.29 -14.58
CA VAL A 281 -31.61 27.32 -15.30
C VAL A 281 -31.83 25.95 -14.68
#